data_AF-A0A3D9CLP7-F1
#
_entry.id   AF-A0A3D9CLP7-F1
#
_cell.length_a   1.000
_cell.length_b   1.000
_cell.length_c   1.000
_cell.angle_alpha   90.00
_cell.angle_beta   90.00
_cell.angle_gamma   90.00
#
_symmetry.space_group_name_H-M   'P 1'
#
loop_
_entity.id
_entity.type
_entity.pdbx_description
1 polymer ?
#
loop_
_entity_poly.entity_id
_entity_poly.type
_entity_poly.pdbx_seq_one_letter_code
_entity_poly.pdbx_strand_id
1 'polypeptide(L)'
;MKLPIIRQFYQNQTPENLEATLEVLESFSEFRNVSEEDLNVTGELITNICGALEVHANVNNGMSEKDALNSFAQKVMGSIDK
;
A
#
# COMPACT_ATOMS: atom_id res chain seq x y z
N MET A 1 -0.54 -2.81 -8.04
CA MET A 1 -0.98 -3.20 -6.68
C MET A 1 -1.65 -4.57 -6.66
N LYS A 2 -1.54 -5.32 -5.55
CA LYS A 2 -2.02 -6.70 -5.45
C LYS A 2 -2.69 -6.94 -4.09
N LEU A 3 -4.00 -7.21 -4.09
CA LEU A 3 -4.79 -7.43 -2.86
C LEU A 3 -4.21 -8.52 -1.94
N PRO A 4 -3.68 -9.66 -2.46
CA PRO A 4 -3.02 -10.65 -1.60
C PRO A 4 -1.80 -10.09 -0.86
N ILE A 5 -1.03 -9.19 -1.47
CA ILE A 5 0.16 -8.58 -0.85
C ILE A 5 -0.25 -7.59 0.23
N ILE A 6 -1.24 -6.72 -0.07
CA ILE A 6 -1.80 -5.77 0.89
C ILE A 6 -2.28 -6.50 2.16
N ARG A 7 -3.01 -7.60 1.97
CA ARG A 7 -3.48 -8.42 3.09
C ARG A 7 -2.33 -9.00 3.91
N GLN A 8 -1.28 -9.50 3.26
CA GLN A 8 -0.10 -10.01 3.96
C GLN A 8 0.61 -8.92 4.76
N PHE A 9 0.76 -7.71 4.22
CA PHE A 9 1.34 -6.58 4.96
C PHE A 9 0.48 -6.20 6.17
N TYR A 10 -0.82 -6.01 5.98
CA TYR A 10 -1.75 -5.69 7.06
C TYR A 10 -1.75 -6.72 8.19
N GLN A 11 -1.69 -8.02 7.86
CA GLN A 11 -1.77 -9.09 8.87
C GLN A 11 -0.47 -9.30 9.64
N ASN A 12 0.68 -8.94 9.07
CA ASN A 12 1.99 -9.34 9.59
C ASN A 12 2.89 -8.16 10.00
N GLN A 13 2.48 -6.92 9.73
CA GLN A 13 3.25 -5.73 10.07
C GLN A 13 2.39 -4.73 10.84
N THR A 14 3.06 -3.89 11.62
CA THR A 14 2.40 -2.76 12.29
C THR A 14 2.38 -1.55 11.34
N PRO A 15 1.46 -0.59 11.54
CA PRO A 15 1.46 0.67 10.80
C PRO A 15 2.81 1.39 10.84
N GLU A 16 3.49 1.39 11.98
CA GLU A 16 4.77 2.10 12.16
C GLU A 16 5.90 1.48 11.30
N ASN A 17 5.95 0.15 11.20
CA ASN A 17 6.92 -0.52 10.31
C ASN A 17 6.64 -0.20 8.84
N LEU A 18 5.36 -0.14 8.46
CA LEU A 18 4.92 0.18 7.11
C LEU A 18 5.25 1.63 6.74
N GLU A 19 4.99 2.59 7.64
CA GLU A 19 5.35 4.00 7.48
C GLU A 19 6.87 4.22 7.39
N ALA A 20 7.65 3.58 8.26
CA ALA A 20 9.11 3.65 8.20
C ALA A 20 9.67 3.06 6.89
N THR A 21 9.07 1.99 6.39
CA THR A 21 9.44 1.42 5.09
C THR A 21 9.08 2.36 3.94
N LEU A 22 7.92 3.02 4.03
CA LEU A 22 7.46 3.98 3.04
C LEU A 22 8.45 5.15 2.90
N GLU A 23 8.91 5.71 4.02
CA GLU A 23 9.92 6.80 4.03
C GLU A 23 11.21 6.41 3.28
N VAL A 24 11.69 5.17 3.49
CA VAL A 24 12.89 4.67 2.79
C VAL A 24 12.65 4.53 1.28
N LEU A 25 11.49 4.00 0.88
CA LEU A 25 11.15 3.81 -0.53
C LEU A 25 10.88 5.12 -1.26
N GLU A 26 10.28 6.11 -0.59
CA GLU A 26 10.11 7.46 -1.12
C GLU A 26 11.46 8.12 -1.37
N SER A 27 12.37 8.06 -0.39
CA SER A 27 13.75 8.54 -0.56
C SER A 27 14.48 7.84 -1.70
N PHE A 28 14.30 6.53 -1.86
CA PHE A 28 14.83 5.78 -2.99
C PHE A 28 14.26 6.29 -4.33
N SER A 29 12.96 6.54 -4.40
CA SER A 29 12.30 6.99 -5.63
C SER A 29 12.74 8.39 -6.11
N GLU A 30 13.24 9.24 -5.20
CA GLU A 30 13.76 10.57 -5.52
C GLU A 30 15.22 10.53 -6.04
N PHE A 31 15.90 9.40 -5.93
CA PHE A 31 17.28 9.27 -6.38
C PHE A 31 17.36 9.26 -7.92
N ARG A 32 18.06 10.24 -8.48
CA ARG A 32 18.12 10.49 -9.95
C ARG A 32 18.73 9.35 -10.77
N ASN A 33 19.42 8.41 -10.14
CA ASN A 33 20.17 7.34 -10.80
C ASN A 33 19.53 5.95 -10.57
N VAL A 34 18.24 5.90 -10.22
CA VAL A 34 17.48 4.65 -10.16
C VAL A 34 17.01 4.27 -11.57
N SER A 35 17.02 2.97 -11.88
CA SER A 35 16.50 2.48 -13.16
C SER A 35 14.98 2.61 -13.23
N GLU A 36 14.43 2.69 -14.45
CA GLU A 36 12.97 2.72 -14.63
C GLU A 36 12.29 1.45 -14.09
N GLU A 37 12.94 0.29 -14.23
CA GLU A 37 12.46 -0.98 -13.68
C GLU A 37 12.38 -0.93 -12.15
N ASP A 38 13.43 -0.45 -11.49
CA ASP A 38 13.46 -0.31 -10.03
C ASP A 38 12.41 0.70 -9.53
N LEU A 39 12.20 1.80 -10.27
CA LEU A 39 11.15 2.78 -9.95
C LEU A 39 9.76 2.17 -10.08
N ASN A 40 9.51 1.35 -11.11
CA ASN A 40 8.23 0.67 -11.30
C ASN A 40 7.95 -0.33 -10.17
N VAL A 41 8.94 -1.15 -9.81
CA VAL A 41 8.82 -2.10 -8.68
C VAL A 41 8.61 -1.34 -7.37
N THR A 42 9.35 -0.26 -7.14
CA THR A 42 9.19 0.58 -5.94
C THR A 42 7.80 1.20 -5.86
N GLY A 43 7.29 1.73 -6.97
CA GLY A 43 5.93 2.28 -7.04
C GLY A 43 4.85 1.24 -6.72
N GLU A 44 5.03 0.00 -7.18
CA GLU A 44 4.14 -1.10 -6.80
C GLU A 44 4.19 -1.41 -5.29
N LEU A 45 5.39 -1.42 -4.70
CA LEU A 45 5.59 -1.67 -3.28
C LEU A 45 4.96 -0.56 -2.43
N ILE A 46 5.24 0.71 -2.76
CA ILE A 46 4.63 1.90 -2.14
C ILE A 46 3.11 1.78 -2.17
N THR A 47 2.52 1.49 -3.34
CA THR A 47 1.06 1.38 -3.46
C THR A 47 0.49 0.26 -2.60
N ASN A 48 1.18 -0.89 -2.50
CA ASN A 48 0.74 -1.99 -1.64
C ASN A 48 0.85 -1.65 -0.14
N ILE A 49 1.90 -0.92 0.28
CA ILE A 49 2.09 -0.47 1.66
C ILE A 49 1.01 0.54 2.05
N CYS A 50 0.76 1.55 1.21
CA CYS A 50 -0.31 2.52 1.42
C CYS A 50 -1.68 1.83 1.52
N GLY A 51 -1.93 0.82 0.70
CA GLY A 51 -3.15 0.02 0.80
C GLY A 51 -3.28 -0.73 2.12
N ALA A 52 -2.17 -1.26 2.67
CA ALA A 52 -2.19 -1.93 3.97
C ALA A 52 -2.45 -0.96 5.12
N LEU A 53 -1.84 0.24 5.08
CA LEU A 53 -2.09 1.32 6.04
C LEU A 53 -3.56 1.77 6.03
N GLU A 54 -4.17 1.90 4.84
CA GLU A 54 -5.59 2.22 4.72
C GLU A 54 -6.48 1.12 5.32
N VAL A 55 -6.12 -0.15 5.14
CA VAL A 55 -6.84 -1.28 5.77
C VAL A 55 -6.70 -1.23 7.29
N HIS A 56 -5.50 -0.96 7.84
CA HIS A 56 -5.32 -0.75 9.28
C HIS A 56 -6.22 0.36 9.81
N ALA A 57 -6.24 1.53 9.15
CA ALA A 57 -7.06 2.66 9.55
C ALA A 57 -8.56 2.31 9.55
N ASN A 58 -9.04 1.66 8.49
CA ASN A 58 -10.44 1.25 8.37
C ASN A 58 -10.85 0.23 9.45
N VAL A 59 -10.01 -0.75 9.74
CA VAL A 59 -10.27 -1.73 10.80
C VAL A 59 -10.27 -1.06 12.18
N ASN A 60 -9.33 -0.15 12.44
CA ASN A 60 -9.30 0.65 13.68
C ASN A 60 -10.56 1.52 13.84
N ASN A 61 -11.18 1.94 12.73
CA ASN A 61 -12.44 2.67 12.70
C ASN A 61 -13.69 1.76 12.79
N GLY A 62 -13.51 0.46 13.02
CA GLY A 62 -14.59 -0.50 13.28
C GLY A 62 -15.08 -1.28 12.05
N MET A 63 -14.43 -1.15 10.89
CA MET A 63 -14.73 -2.03 9.75
C MET A 63 -14.19 -3.44 9.98
N SER A 64 -14.87 -4.44 9.41
CA SER A 64 -14.28 -5.78 9.33
C SER A 64 -13.09 -5.79 8.37
N GLU A 65 -12.08 -6.65 8.59
CA GLU A 65 -10.94 -6.81 7.68
C GLU A 65 -11.40 -7.06 6.23
N LYS A 66 -12.42 -7.90 6.05
CA LYS A 66 -12.98 -8.22 4.73
C LYS A 66 -13.55 -6.96 4.06
N ASP A 67 -14.31 -6.16 4.80
CA ASP A 67 -14.94 -4.95 4.23
C ASP A 67 -13.91 -3.87 3.95
N ALA A 68 -12.89 -3.73 4.80
CA ALA A 68 -11.77 -2.81 4.58
C ALA A 68 -10.98 -3.16 3.30
N LEU A 69 -10.64 -4.45 3.11
CA LEU A 69 -9.96 -4.93 1.90
C LEU A 69 -10.81 -4.73 0.64
N ASN A 70 -12.12 -5.00 0.72
CA ASN A 70 -13.03 -4.80 -0.41
C ASN A 70 -13.21 -3.31 -0.74
N SER A 71 -13.34 -2.45 0.27
CA SER A 71 -13.45 -1.01 0.10
C SER A 71 -12.22 -0.43 -0.60
N PHE A 72 -11.02 -0.87 -0.18
CA PHE A 72 -9.78 -0.48 -0.86
C PHE A 72 -9.74 -0.95 -2.32
N ALA A 73 -10.10 -2.21 -2.59
CA ALA A 73 -10.13 -2.73 -3.96
C ALA A 73 -11.10 -1.95 -4.86
N GLN A 74 -12.29 -1.60 -4.34
CA GLN A 74 -13.26 -0.77 -5.06
C GLN A 74 -12.77 0.64 -5.32
N LYS A 75 -12.12 1.27 -4.35
CA LYS A 75 -11.55 2.62 -4.48
C LYS A 75 -10.57 2.69 -5.64
N VAL A 76 -9.71 1.70 -5.80
CA VAL A 76 -8.74 1.67 -6.90
C VAL A 76 -9.40 1.37 -8.23
N MET A 77 -10.30 0.39 -8.29
CA MET A 77 -11.06 0.11 -9.52
C MET A 77 -11.85 1.34 -9.99
N GLY A 78 -12.48 2.06 -9.06
CA GLY A 78 -13.22 3.29 -9.37
C GLY A 78 -12.34 4.51 -9.69
N SER A 79 -11.03 4.41 -9.49
CA SER A 79 -10.05 5.44 -9.87
C SER A 79 -9.51 5.24 -11.29
N ILE A 80 -9.80 4.11 -11.95
CA ILE A 80 -9.34 3.76 -13.29
C ILE A 80 -10.34 4.18 -14.38
N ASP A 81 -11.63 4.31 -14.03
CA ASP A 81 -12.71 4.71 -14.95
C ASP A 81 -12.96 6.24 -14.99
N LYS A 82 -11.98 7.06 -14.59
CA LYS A 82 -12.05 8.53 -14.65
C LYS A 82 -10.87 9.17 -15.36
#